data_AF-A0A0A0JWU0-F1
#
_entry.id   AF-A0A0A0JWU0-F1
#
_cell.length_a   1.000
_cell.length_b   1.000
_cell.length_c   1.000
_cell.angle_alpha   90.00
_cell.angle_beta   90.00
_cell.angle_gamma   90.00
#
_symmetry.space_group_name_H-M   'P 1'
#
loop_
_entity.id
_entity.type
_entity.pdbx_description
1 polymer ?
#
loop_
_entity_poly.entity_id
_entity_poly.type
_entity_poly.pdbx_seq_one_letter_code
_entity_poly.pdbx_strand_id
1 'polypeptide(L)'
;MKCRLECRRCGYALMMCIPVRRGVPDFLRCDHDNHGGVPKDGSGDILCEQCRCLWRIDGDDLTRMAEDALPRNMSEWKRQGAITLLCG
;
A
#
# COMPACT_ATOMS: atom_id res chain seq x y z
N MET A 1 -0.39 -4.58 -4.59
CA MET A 1 -1.05 -3.28 -4.70
C MET A 1 -0.01 -2.17 -4.58
N LYS A 2 -0.10 -1.10 -5.38
CA LYS A 2 0.71 0.12 -5.16
C LYS A 2 0.08 0.92 -4.01
N CYS A 3 0.86 1.23 -3.00
CA CYS A 3 0.41 1.94 -1.81
C CYS A 3 1.28 3.18 -1.57
N ARG A 4 0.63 4.26 -1.13
CA ARG A 4 1.27 5.48 -0.66
C ARG A 4 1.30 5.43 0.86
N LEU A 5 2.49 5.34 1.45
CA LEU A 5 2.66 5.53 2.89
C LEU A 5 3.05 6.97 3.16
N GLU A 6 2.38 7.61 4.11
CA GLU A 6 2.61 9.01 4.45
C GLU A 6 3.02 9.16 5.92
N CYS A 7 4.11 9.89 6.15
CA CYS A 7 4.54 10.26 7.47
C CYS A 7 3.59 11.31 8.04
N ARG A 8 2.77 10.93 9.03
CA ARG A 8 1.83 11.85 9.69
C ARG A 8 2.47 13.11 10.27
N ARG A 9 3.77 13.10 10.55
CA ARG A 9 4.48 14.24 11.16
C ARG A 9 4.91 15.30 10.15
N CYS A 10 5.34 14.91 8.95
CA CYS A 10 5.92 15.84 7.96
C CYS A 10 5.30 15.76 6.57
N GLY A 11 4.36 14.84 6.34
CA GLY A 11 3.73 14.63 5.04
C GLY A 11 4.62 13.96 4.00
N TYR A 12 5.88 13.62 4.34
CA TYR A 12 6.73 12.84 3.45
C TYR A 12 6.03 11.54 3.09
N ALA A 13 5.94 11.26 1.80
CA ALA A 13 5.28 10.07 1.31
C ALA A 13 6.18 9.26 0.40
N LEU A 14 6.11 7.94 0.55
CA LEU A 14 6.80 6.97 -0.28
C LEU A 14 5.78 6.07 -0.98
N MET A 15 6.10 5.70 -2.21
CA MET A 15 5.32 4.77 -3.00
C MET A 15 6.00 3.40 -2.94
N MET A 16 5.24 2.36 -2.63
CA MET A 16 5.76 0.99 -2.58
C MET A 16 4.72 -0.03 -3.03
N CYS A 17 5.17 -1.21 -3.44
CA CYS A 17 4.27 -2.33 -3.67
C CYS A 17 4.12 -3.18 -2.40
N ILE A 18 2.86 -3.40 -2.02
CA ILE A 18 2.49 -4.30 -0.92
C ILE A 18 1.88 -5.56 -1.55
N PRO A 19 2.39 -6.76 -1.22
CA PRO A 19 1.79 -7.99 -1.69
C PRO A 19 0.43 -8.17 -1.02
N VAL A 20 -0.63 -8.42 -1.79
CA VAL A 20 -1.99 -8.66 -1.27
C VAL A 20 -2.44 -10.05 -1.68
N ARG A 21 -3.20 -10.71 -0.82
CA ARG A 21 -3.62 -12.12 -0.90
C ARG A 21 -5.11 -12.26 -1.20
N ARG A 22 -5.95 -11.39 -0.62
CA ARG A 22 -7.42 -11.43 -0.74
C ARG A 22 -8.03 -10.03 -0.73
N GLY A 23 -9.32 -9.93 -1.06
CA GLY A 23 -10.10 -8.68 -0.94
C GLY A 23 -9.72 -7.56 -1.91
N VAL A 24 -8.57 -7.67 -2.59
CA VAL A 24 -8.10 -6.75 -3.63
C VAL A 24 -8.30 -7.39 -5.00
N PRO A 25 -9.07 -6.75 -5.90
CA PRO A 25 -9.20 -7.18 -7.30
C PRO A 25 -7.87 -7.24 -8.04
N ASP A 26 -7.73 -8.18 -8.98
CA ASP A 26 -6.45 -8.47 -9.67
C ASP A 26 -5.85 -7.24 -10.37
N PHE A 27 -6.66 -6.38 -11.00
CA PHE A 27 -6.16 -5.16 -11.65
C PHE A 27 -5.59 -4.10 -10.69
N LEU A 28 -5.83 -4.22 -9.37
CA LEU A 28 -5.21 -3.38 -8.33
C LEU A 28 -4.02 -4.08 -7.67
N ARG A 29 -3.78 -5.36 -7.98
CA ARG A 29 -2.62 -6.08 -7.50
C ARG A 29 -1.38 -5.53 -8.20
N CYS A 30 -0.26 -5.66 -7.50
CA CYS A 30 1.03 -5.28 -8.02
C CYS A 30 1.76 -6.60 -8.14
N ASP A 31 1.87 -7.11 -9.36
CA ASP A 31 2.22 -8.50 -9.66
C ASP A 31 3.68 -8.58 -10.14
N HIS A 32 4.41 -7.46 -10.04
CA HIS A 32 5.72 -7.30 -10.64
C HIS A 32 6.81 -7.41 -9.56
N ASP A 33 7.67 -8.43 -9.69
CA ASP A 33 8.82 -8.69 -8.80
C ASP A 33 9.83 -7.52 -8.75
N ASN A 34 9.74 -6.59 -9.71
CA ASN A 34 10.67 -5.48 -9.91
C ASN A 34 10.26 -4.18 -9.20
N HIS A 35 9.14 -4.16 -8.46
CA HIS A 35 8.79 -3.01 -7.64
C HIS A 35 9.31 -3.25 -6.22
N GLY A 36 10.24 -2.41 -5.76
CA GLY A 36 10.70 -2.41 -4.37
C GLY A 36 9.51 -2.48 -3.41
N GLY A 37 9.39 -3.63 -2.75
CA GLY A 37 8.23 -3.99 -1.95
C GLY A 37 8.70 -4.71 -0.71
N VAL A 38 7.87 -4.68 0.34
CA VAL A 38 8.17 -5.46 1.53
C VAL A 38 7.95 -6.94 1.20
N PRO A 39 8.93 -7.81 1.46
CA PRO A 39 8.76 -9.25 1.27
C PRO A 39 7.51 -9.74 2.02
N LYS A 40 6.81 -10.73 1.46
CA LYS A 40 5.55 -11.27 2.01
C LYS A 40 5.68 -11.78 3.45
N ASP A 41 6.89 -12.06 3.88
CA ASP A 41 7.32 -12.70 5.11
C ASP A 41 8.49 -11.95 5.77
N GLY A 42 8.75 -10.71 5.33
CA GLY A 42 9.85 -9.88 5.81
C GLY A 42 9.35 -8.69 6.64
N SER A 43 10.17 -8.27 7.59
CA SER A 43 10.04 -6.94 8.20
C SER A 43 11.00 -5.98 7.51
N GLY A 44 10.52 -4.76 7.28
CA GLY A 44 11.31 -3.69 6.69
C GLY A 44 11.36 -2.49 7.63
N ASP A 45 12.55 -1.91 7.76
CA ASP A 45 12.70 -0.62 8.42
C ASP A 45 12.45 0.49 7.37
N ILE A 46 11.38 1.25 7.55
CA ILE A 46 11.02 2.39 6.72
C ILE A 46 11.50 3.66 7.43
N LEU A 47 12.54 4.28 6.90
CA LEU A 47 13.04 5.56 7.40
C LEU A 47 12.32 6.71 6.69
N CYS A 48 11.65 7.58 7.46
CA CYS A 48 11.28 8.89 6.94
C CYS A 48 12.51 9.79 6.94
N GLU A 49 13.05 10.10 5.76
CA GLU A 49 14.29 10.89 5.64
C GLU A 49 14.16 12.32 6.19
N GLN A 50 12.95 12.90 6.15
CA GLN A 50 12.72 14.28 6.58
C GLN A 50 12.72 14.46 8.09
N CYS A 51 12.05 13.58 8.83
CA CYS A 51 11.93 13.68 10.29
C CYS A 51 12.74 12.63 11.04
N ARG A 52 13.50 11.80 10.31
CA ARG A 52 14.32 10.68 10.81
C ARG A 52 13.55 9.67 11.67
N CYS A 53 12.23 9.59 11.49
CA CYS A 53 11.43 8.57 12.15
C CYS A 53 11.63 7.22 11.46
N LEU A 54 12.12 6.24 12.23
CA LEU A 54 12.24 4.86 11.81
C LEU A 54 10.95 4.12 12.16
N TRP A 55 10.29 3.55 11.16
CA TRP A 55 9.13 2.71 11.32
C TRP A 55 9.52 1.29 10.97
N ARG A 56 9.57 0.40 11.96
CA ARG A 56 9.64 -1.02 11.69
C ARG A 56 8.25 -1.49 11.37
N ILE A 57 8.06 -1.98 10.15
CA ILE A 57 6.78 -2.47 9.71
C ILE A 57 6.95 -3.88 9.16
N ASP A 58 6.12 -4.78 9.67
CA ASP A 58 6.01 -6.14 9.18
C ASP A 58 5.21 -6.17 7.87
N GLY A 59 5.70 -6.92 6.88
CA GLY A 59 5.05 -7.05 5.58
C GLY A 59 3.65 -7.65 5.67
N ASP A 60 3.47 -8.60 6.59
CA ASP A 60 2.21 -9.28 6.82
C ASP A 60 1.17 -8.30 7.41
N ASP A 61 1.60 -7.42 8.31
CA ASP A 61 0.75 -6.36 8.86
C ASP A 61 0.37 -5.33 7.78
N LEU A 62 1.32 -4.90 6.94
CA LEU A 62 1.03 -4.01 5.80
C LEU A 62 0.04 -4.62 4.83
N THR A 63 0.23 -5.90 4.51
CA THR A 63 -0.69 -6.67 3.67
C THR A 63 -2.09 -6.65 4.27
N ARG A 64 -2.25 -7.00 5.55
CA ARG A 64 -3.56 -7.02 6.22
C ARG A 64 -4.20 -5.63 6.24
N MET A 65 -3.44 -4.59 6.57
CA MET A 65 -3.93 -3.21 6.55
C MET A 65 -4.44 -2.80 5.17
N ALA A 66 -3.70 -3.14 4.10
CA ALA A 66 -4.11 -2.84 2.73
C ALA A 66 -5.38 -3.63 2.34
N GLU A 67 -5.44 -4.92 2.67
CA GLU A 67 -6.60 -5.78 2.41
C GLU A 67 -7.86 -5.35 3.17
N ASP A 68 -7.71 -4.82 4.38
CA ASP A 68 -8.83 -4.36 5.21
C ASP A 68 -9.31 -2.96 4.80
N ALA A 69 -8.38 -2.07 4.44
CA ALA A 69 -8.70 -0.70 4.07
C ALA A 69 -9.39 -0.61 2.69
N LEU A 70 -8.98 -1.45 1.73
CA LEU A 70 -9.42 -1.33 0.35
C LEU A 70 -10.93 -1.58 0.16
N PRO A 71 -11.54 -2.67 0.68
CA PRO A 71 -12.98 -2.88 0.59
C PRO A 71 -13.79 -1.80 1.31
N ARG A 72 -13.30 -1.33 2.47
CA ARG A 72 -14.00 -0.32 3.29
C ARG A 72 -14.10 1.03 2.61
N ASN A 73 -13.10 1.42 1.83
CA ASN A 73 -13.02 2.74 1.20
C ASN A 73 -13.27 2.71 -0.32
N MET A 74 -13.55 1.53 -0.90
CA MET A 74 -13.72 1.34 -2.34
C MET A 74 -14.74 2.30 -2.97
N SER A 75 -15.87 2.56 -2.30
CA SER A 75 -16.90 3.49 -2.77
C SER A 75 -16.42 4.94 -2.80
N GLU A 76 -15.64 5.36 -1.81
CA GLU A 76 -15.06 6.70 -1.76
C GLU A 76 -13.96 6.86 -2.80
N TRP A 77 -13.10 5.86 -2.95
CA TRP A 77 -12.03 5.86 -3.96
C TRP A 77 -12.56 5.90 -5.39
N LYS A 78 -13.67 5.19 -5.67
CA LYS A 78 -14.41 5.32 -6.94
C LYS A 78 -14.92 6.75 -7.14
N ARG A 79 -15.54 7.34 -6.10
CA ARG A 79 -16.11 8.69 -6.16
C ARG A 79 -15.04 9.76 -6.42
N GLN A 80 -13.85 9.60 -5.85
CA GLN A 80 -12.72 10.51 -6.02
C GLN A 80 -11.94 10.26 -7.33
N GLY A 81 -12.31 9.25 -8.13
CA GLY A 81 -11.59 8.90 -9.35
C GLY A 81 -10.21 8.27 -9.10
N ALA A 82 -9.89 7.91 -7.86
CA ALA A 82 -8.63 7.24 -7.51
C ALA A 82 -8.54 5.83 -8.11
N ILE A 83 -9.70 5.22 -8.42
CA ILE A 83 -9.81 3.95 -9.14
C ILE A 83 -10.86 4.10 -10.23
N THR A 84 -10.44 4.00 -11.49
CA THR A 84 -11.32 3.92 -12.66
C THR A 84 -11.39 2.47 -13.11
N LEU A 85 -12.60 1.90 -13.11
CA LEU A 85 -12.86 0.62 -13.74
C LEU A 85 -13.37 0.92 -15.15
N LEU A 86 -12.67 0.43 -16.17
CA LEU A 86 -13.22 0.42 -17.52
C LEU A 86 -14.34 -0.60 -17.54
N CYS A 87 -15.55 -0.16 -17.88
CA CYS A 87 -16.64 -1.08 -18.19
C CYS A 87 -16.26 -1.85 -19.45
N GLY A 88 -16.41 -3.17 -19.43
CA GLY A 88 -16.56 -3.95 -20.66
C GLY A 88 -17.98 -3.80 -21.21
#